data_AF-A0A0F4VM23-F1
#
_entry.id   AF-A0A0F4VM23-F1
#
_cell.length_a   1.000
_cell.length_b   1.000
_cell.length_c   1.000
_cell.angle_alpha   90.00
_cell.angle_beta   90.00
_cell.angle_gamma   90.00
#
_symmetry.space_group_name_H-M   'P 1'
#
loop_
_entity.id
_entity.type
_entity.pdbx_description
1 polymer ?
#
loop_
_entity_poly.entity_id
_entity_poly.type
_entity_poly.pdbx_seq_one_letter_code
_entity_poly.pdbx_strand_id
1 'polypeptide(L)'
;MDIKKLGLISTIAMLSVTISLGGCDLLKSQKESKIEKIERLKSTWDEKFRKSEEAQAKLKKSSKHKYELLHKYKKEFENNEFVPGLKEAAEEEWEIEKEADKAYDEENAVWNKLSPYLPRHEFDTRNY
;
A
#
# COMPACT_ATOMS: atom_id res chain seq x y z
N MET A 1 -48.26 18.77 -46.27
CA MET A 1 -47.42 18.47 -45.09
C MET A 1 -46.72 17.14 -45.33
N ASP A 2 -45.40 17.17 -45.47
CA ASP A 2 -44.58 16.01 -45.84
C ASP A 2 -44.51 14.97 -44.72
N ILE A 3 -45.25 13.87 -44.89
CA ILE A 3 -45.24 12.68 -44.03
C ILE A 3 -43.82 12.09 -43.91
N LYS A 4 -42.94 12.36 -44.89
CA LYS A 4 -41.54 11.90 -44.89
C LYS A 4 -40.66 12.51 -43.79
N LYS A 5 -41.02 13.67 -43.22
CA LYS A 5 -40.22 14.31 -42.16
C LYS A 5 -40.48 13.73 -40.77
N LEU A 6 -41.64 13.11 -40.53
CA LEU A 6 -42.02 12.59 -39.21
C LEU A 6 -41.34 11.25 -38.86
N GLY A 7 -41.11 10.39 -39.86
CA GLY A 7 -40.45 9.10 -39.65
C GLY A 7 -38.99 9.22 -39.20
N LEU A 8 -38.24 10.18 -39.76
CA LEU A 8 -36.82 10.38 -39.46
C LEU A 8 -36.58 10.87 -38.02
N ILE A 9 -37.46 11.76 -37.53
CA ILE A 9 -37.36 12.30 -36.16
C ILE A 9 -37.64 11.20 -35.13
N SER A 10 -38.57 10.29 -35.42
CA SER A 10 -38.90 9.16 -34.54
C SER A 10 -37.74 8.17 -34.38
N THR A 11 -37.00 7.88 -35.45
CA THR A 11 -35.86 6.95 -35.39
C THR A 11 -34.66 7.58 -34.67
N ILE A 12 -34.41 8.88 -34.86
CA ILE A 12 -33.34 9.62 -34.16
C ILE A 12 -33.64 9.75 -32.66
N ALA A 13 -34.90 9.95 -32.28
CA ALA A 13 -35.31 10.00 -30.87
C ALA A 13 -35.15 8.63 -30.19
N MET A 14 -35.54 7.52 -30.85
CA MET A 14 -35.31 6.17 -30.30
C MET A 14 -33.83 5.83 -30.15
N LEU A 15 -32.99 6.16 -31.14
CA LEU A 15 -31.54 5.96 -31.06
C LEU A 15 -30.89 6.80 -29.95
N SER A 16 -31.33 8.06 -29.75
CA SER A 16 -30.83 8.92 -28.68
C SER A 16 -31.21 8.42 -27.28
N VAL A 17 -32.39 7.82 -27.12
CA VAL A 17 -32.84 7.21 -25.85
C VAL A 17 -32.08 5.93 -25.55
N THR A 18 -31.77 5.10 -26.55
CA THR A 18 -30.97 3.88 -26.36
C THR A 18 -29.50 4.17 -26.07
N ILE A 19 -28.91 5.19 -26.71
CA ILE A 19 -27.54 5.65 -26.39
C ILE A 19 -27.49 6.27 -24.98
N SER A 20 -28.52 7.01 -24.57
CA SER A 20 -28.59 7.62 -23.23
C SER A 20 -28.78 6.59 -22.10
N LEU A 21 -29.58 5.54 -22.32
CA LEU A 21 -29.75 4.44 -21.37
C LEU A 21 -28.50 3.54 -21.30
N GLY A 22 -27.94 3.15 -22.45
CA GLY A 22 -26.71 2.35 -22.49
C GLY A 22 -25.48 3.09 -21.95
N GLY A 23 -25.38 4.40 -22.17
CA GLY A 23 -24.27 5.22 -21.68
C GLY A 23 -24.31 5.44 -20.16
N CYS A 24 -25.50 5.54 -19.55
CA CYS A 24 -25.63 5.71 -18.10
C CYS A 24 -25.19 4.44 -17.34
N ASP A 25 -25.61 3.26 -17.81
CA ASP A 25 -25.19 1.97 -17.22
C ASP A 25 -23.70 1.67 -17.46
N LEU A 26 -23.14 2.08 -18.61
CA LEU A 26 -21.71 1.94 -18.89
C LEU A 26 -20.85 2.83 -17.97
N LEU A 27 -21.31 4.06 -17.70
CA LEU A 27 -20.62 4.97 -16.77
C LEU A 27 -20.75 4.51 -15.31
N LYS A 28 -21.89 3.91 -14.94
CA LYS A 28 -22.12 3.35 -13.61
C LYS A 28 -21.24 2.13 -13.35
N SER A 29 -21.21 1.17 -14.28
CA SER A 29 -20.34 -0.01 -14.21
C SER A 29 -18.85 0.35 -14.20
N GLN A 30 -18.43 1.38 -14.96
CA GLN A 30 -17.05 1.86 -14.91
C GLN A 30 -16.69 2.51 -13.57
N LYS A 31 -17.63 3.21 -12.92
CA LYS A 31 -17.43 3.77 -11.57
C LYS A 31 -17.36 2.69 -10.51
N GLU A 32 -18.27 1.71 -10.55
CA GLU A 32 -18.28 0.56 -9.64
C GLU A 32 -16.98 -0.23 -9.73
N SER A 33 -16.49 -0.50 -10.95
CA SER A 33 -15.20 -1.15 -11.19
C SER A 33 -14.00 -0.38 -10.60
N LYS A 34 -14.02 0.96 -10.66
CA LYS A 34 -12.96 1.80 -10.06
C LYS A 34 -12.99 1.76 -8.54
N ILE A 35 -14.18 1.79 -7.93
CA ILE A 35 -14.34 1.70 -6.47
C ILE A 35 -13.84 0.34 -5.97
N GLU A 36 -14.27 -0.75 -6.63
CA GLU A 36 -13.84 -2.11 -6.28
C GLU A 36 -12.32 -2.27 -6.39
N LYS A 37 -11.70 -1.68 -7.41
CA LYS A 37 -10.23 -1.68 -7.57
C LYS A 37 -9.53 -0.95 -6.42
N ILE A 38 -10.06 0.19 -5.98
CA ILE A 38 -9.51 0.95 -4.86
C ILE A 38 -9.65 0.15 -3.55
N GLU A 39 -10.80 -0.47 -3.32
CA GLU A 39 -11.05 -1.28 -2.12
C GLU A 39 -10.11 -2.49 -2.04
N ARG A 40 -9.90 -3.19 -3.17
CA ARG A 40 -8.90 -4.27 -3.27
C ARG A 40 -7.50 -3.78 -2.95
N LEU A 41 -7.11 -2.61 -3.47
CA LEU A 41 -5.79 -2.01 -3.18
C LEU A 41 -5.65 -1.60 -1.73
N LYS A 42 -6.71 -1.05 -1.10
CA LYS A 42 -6.73 -0.73 0.34
C LYS A 42 -6.54 -1.97 1.19
N SER A 43 -7.34 -3.01 0.96
CA SER A 43 -7.22 -4.27 1.69
C SER A 43 -5.83 -4.91 1.52
N THR A 44 -5.26 -4.85 0.31
CA THR A 44 -3.90 -5.34 0.05
C THR A 44 -2.86 -4.49 0.80
N TRP A 45 -3.03 -3.18 0.83
CA TRP A 45 -2.13 -2.28 1.55
C TRP A 45 -2.20 -2.54 3.06
N ASP A 46 -3.39 -2.66 3.65
CA ASP A 46 -3.57 -2.96 5.08
C ASP A 46 -2.86 -4.26 5.49
N GLU A 47 -2.95 -5.31 4.66
CA GLU A 47 -2.25 -6.57 4.92
C GLU A 47 -0.73 -6.40 4.91
N LYS A 48 -0.20 -5.66 3.92
CA LYS A 48 1.25 -5.43 3.77
C LYS A 48 1.78 -4.48 4.83
N PHE A 49 1.02 -3.45 5.16
CA PHE A 49 1.30 -2.52 6.25
C PHE A 49 1.44 -3.27 7.58
N ARG A 50 0.49 -4.16 7.91
CA ARG A 50 0.59 -4.96 9.13
C ARG A 50 1.84 -5.85 9.16
N LYS A 51 2.21 -6.47 8.03
CA LYS A 51 3.44 -7.27 7.93
C LYS A 51 4.70 -6.42 8.11
N SER A 52 4.71 -5.23 7.53
CA SER A 52 5.77 -4.22 7.70
C SER A 52 5.92 -3.82 9.17
N GLU A 53 4.81 -3.51 9.86
CA GLU A 53 4.82 -3.22 11.30
C GLU A 53 5.32 -4.39 12.15
N GLU A 54 4.87 -5.61 11.88
CA GLU A 54 5.32 -6.81 12.59
C GLU A 54 6.83 -7.04 12.41
N ALA A 55 7.35 -6.87 11.19
CA ALA A 55 8.78 -7.01 10.90
C ALA A 55 9.61 -5.92 11.58
N GLN A 56 9.16 -4.65 11.54
CA GLN A 56 9.82 -3.56 12.26
C GLN A 56 9.81 -3.78 13.78
N ALA A 57 8.72 -4.31 14.34
CA ALA A 57 8.65 -4.63 15.76
C ALA A 57 9.66 -5.72 16.17
N LYS A 58 9.88 -6.73 15.31
CA LYS A 58 10.93 -7.73 15.51
C LYS A 58 12.32 -7.10 15.44
N LEU A 59 12.58 -6.27 14.42
CA LEU A 59 13.86 -5.56 14.27
C LEU A 59 14.19 -4.75 15.53
N LYS A 60 13.23 -3.96 16.02
CA LYS A 60 13.40 -3.17 17.25
C LYS A 60 13.74 -4.01 18.47
N LYS A 61 13.17 -5.22 18.60
CA LYS A 61 13.50 -6.15 19.68
C LYS A 61 14.92 -6.70 19.53
N SER A 62 15.32 -7.09 18.32
CA SER A 62 16.67 -7.58 18.03
C SER A 62 17.74 -6.50 18.27
N SER A 63 17.52 -5.28 17.74
CA SER A 63 18.40 -4.13 18.00
C SER A 63 18.55 -3.86 19.49
N LYS A 64 17.44 -3.89 20.25
CA LYS A 64 17.47 -3.71 21.70
C LYS A 64 18.34 -4.77 22.38
N HIS A 65 18.21 -6.03 21.98
CA HIS A 65 19.03 -7.12 22.51
C HIS A 65 20.52 -6.90 22.22
N LYS A 66 20.88 -6.53 20.98
CA LYS A 66 22.26 -6.17 20.62
C LYS A 66 22.80 -5.03 21.47
N TYR A 67 22.02 -3.96 21.66
CA TYR A 67 22.42 -2.83 22.49
C TYR A 67 22.59 -3.21 23.97
N GLU A 68 21.74 -4.08 24.50
CA GLU A 68 21.88 -4.62 25.86
C GLU A 68 23.19 -5.42 26.02
N LEU A 69 23.57 -6.22 25.02
CA LEU A 69 24.86 -6.93 25.01
C LEU A 69 26.04 -5.95 24.95
N LEU A 70 25.99 -4.96 24.05
CA LEU A 70 27.02 -3.91 23.95
C LEU A 70 27.17 -3.14 25.26
N HIS A 71 26.07 -2.79 25.91
CA HIS A 71 26.10 -2.08 27.18
C HIS A 71 26.67 -2.95 28.30
N LYS A 72 26.29 -4.23 28.34
CA LYS A 72 26.80 -5.19 29.34
C LYS A 72 28.31 -5.39 29.24
N TYR A 73 28.83 -5.50 28.02
CA TYR A 73 30.23 -5.77 27.73
C TYR A 73 30.99 -4.52 27.25
N LYS A 74 30.56 -3.34 27.70
CA LYS A 74 31.12 -2.07 27.23
C LYS A 74 32.64 -1.98 27.45
N LYS A 75 33.13 -2.47 28.59
CA LYS A 75 34.57 -2.42 28.92
C LYS A 75 35.38 -3.37 28.05
N GLU A 76 34.88 -4.58 27.86
CA GLU A 76 35.47 -5.61 27.01
C GLU A 76 35.51 -5.13 25.56
N PHE A 77 34.41 -4.52 25.09
CA PHE A 77 34.32 -3.92 23.77
C PHE A 77 35.31 -2.75 23.57
N GLU A 78 35.41 -1.83 24.53
CA GLU A 78 36.37 -0.72 24.51
C GLU A 78 37.83 -1.19 24.52
N ASN A 79 38.09 -2.35 25.14
CA ASN A 79 39.40 -2.98 25.17
C ASN A 79 39.67 -3.89 23.95
N ASN A 80 38.77 -3.95 22.96
CA ASN A 80 38.81 -4.86 21.81
C ASN A 80 38.87 -6.35 22.20
N GLU A 81 38.32 -6.71 23.36
CA GLU A 81 38.18 -8.09 23.81
C GLU A 81 36.94 -8.75 23.19
N PHE A 82 36.95 -10.09 23.18
CA PHE A 82 35.84 -10.87 22.65
C PHE A 82 34.57 -10.63 23.46
N VAL A 83 33.48 -10.26 22.77
CA VAL A 83 32.15 -10.10 23.38
C VAL A 83 31.27 -11.31 23.02
N PRO A 84 30.94 -12.18 23.99
CA PRO A 84 30.11 -13.36 23.72
C PRO A 84 28.70 -12.98 23.23
N GLY A 85 28.23 -13.59 22.15
CA GLY A 85 26.87 -13.41 21.64
C GLY A 85 26.65 -12.17 20.78
N LEU A 86 27.62 -11.24 20.71
CA LEU A 86 27.47 -9.99 19.96
C LEU A 86 27.50 -10.21 18.45
N LYS A 87 28.35 -11.13 17.98
CA LYS A 87 28.44 -11.47 16.56
C LYS A 87 27.14 -12.13 16.10
N GLU A 88 26.66 -13.10 16.87
CA GLU A 88 25.41 -13.81 16.59
C GLU A 88 24.22 -12.85 16.60
N ALA A 89 24.15 -11.94 17.58
CA ALA A 89 23.09 -10.93 17.64
C ALA A 89 23.14 -9.93 16.46
N ALA A 90 24.33 -9.57 15.98
CA ALA A 90 24.48 -8.71 14.82
C ALA A 90 24.09 -9.41 13.51
N GLU A 91 24.42 -10.70 13.35
CA GLU A 91 23.98 -11.51 12.20
C GLU A 91 22.46 -11.73 12.22
N GLU A 92 21.87 -11.99 13.39
CA GLU A 92 20.42 -12.13 13.55
C GLU A 92 19.70 -10.83 13.18
N GLU A 93 20.15 -9.68 13.69
CA GLU A 93 19.57 -8.39 13.36
C GLU A 93 19.65 -8.08 11.87
N TRP A 94 20.78 -8.39 11.22
CA TRP A 94 20.96 -8.18 9.79
C TRP A 94 19.96 -8.97 8.93
N GLU A 95 19.68 -10.23 9.29
CA GLU A 95 18.67 -11.02 8.57
C GLU A 95 17.24 -10.51 8.83
N ILE A 96 16.95 -10.04 10.05
CA ILE A 96 15.65 -9.43 10.37
C ILE A 96 15.48 -8.08 9.65
N GLU A 97 16.55 -7.29 9.52
CA GLU A 97 16.55 -6.02 8.79
C GLU A 97 16.19 -6.24 7.32
N LYS A 98 16.78 -7.24 6.67
CA LYS A 98 16.39 -7.62 5.29
C LYS A 98 14.92 -8.01 5.16
N GLU A 99 14.36 -8.72 6.15
CA GLU A 99 12.93 -9.07 6.16
C GLU A 99 12.06 -7.81 6.31
N ALA A 100 12.46 -6.88 7.18
CA ALA A 100 11.77 -5.61 7.40
C ALA A 100 11.82 -4.70 6.17
N ASP A 101 12.98 -4.56 5.54
CA ASP A 101 13.17 -3.78 4.30
C ASP A 101 12.30 -4.34 3.18
N LYS A 102 12.29 -5.66 3.01
CA LYS A 102 11.43 -6.31 2.01
C LYS A 102 9.95 -6.06 2.29
N ALA A 103 9.51 -6.18 3.54
CA ALA A 103 8.12 -5.93 3.91
C ALA A 103 7.71 -4.47 3.66
N TYR A 104 8.61 -3.54 3.96
CA TYR A 104 8.43 -2.11 3.70
C TYR A 104 8.37 -1.79 2.20
N ASP A 105 9.24 -2.41 1.39
CA ASP A 105 9.22 -2.26 -0.07
C ASP A 105 7.91 -2.79 -0.67
N GLU A 106 7.43 -3.94 -0.20
CA GLU A 106 6.14 -4.51 -0.63
C GLU A 106 4.96 -3.61 -0.25
N GLU A 107 4.96 -3.06 0.97
CA GLU A 107 3.97 -2.07 1.41
C GLU A 107 3.99 -0.82 0.52
N ASN A 108 5.17 -0.22 0.32
CA ASN A 108 5.34 0.98 -0.50
C ASN A 108 4.95 0.75 -1.95
N ALA A 109 5.22 -0.42 -2.51
CA ALA A 109 4.81 -0.77 -3.87
C ALA A 109 3.28 -0.77 -4.03
N VAL A 110 2.54 -1.20 -3.00
CA VAL A 110 1.07 -1.13 -3.01
C VAL A 110 0.60 0.29 -2.74
N TRP A 111 1.22 0.99 -1.79
CA TRP A 111 0.91 2.38 -1.48
C TRP A 111 1.07 3.30 -2.71
N ASN A 112 2.15 3.15 -3.48
CA ASN A 112 2.39 3.94 -4.68
C ASN A 112 1.31 3.74 -5.75
N LYS A 113 0.66 2.56 -5.77
CA LYS A 113 -0.49 2.27 -6.63
C LYS A 113 -1.80 2.84 -6.08
N LEU A 114 -1.95 2.87 -4.75
CA LEU A 114 -3.17 3.31 -4.08
C LEU A 114 -3.25 4.84 -3.94
N SER A 115 -2.15 5.49 -3.60
CA SER A 115 -2.06 6.93 -3.28
C SER A 115 -2.65 7.87 -4.33
N PRO A 116 -2.56 7.61 -5.66
CA PRO A 116 -3.16 8.51 -6.66
C PRO A 116 -4.68 8.55 -6.62
N TYR A 117 -5.31 7.55 -6.01
CA TYR A 117 -6.77 7.43 -5.88
C TYR A 117 -7.30 7.98 -4.55
N LEU A 118 -6.42 8.30 -3.61
CA LEU A 118 -6.80 8.81 -2.31
C LEU A 118 -6.86 10.35 -2.33
N PRO A 119 -7.81 10.97 -1.60
CA PRO A 119 -7.87 12.42 -1.52
C PRO A 119 -6.59 12.98 -0.88
N ARG A 120 -5.96 13.99 -1.53
CA ARG A 120 -4.69 14.61 -1.05
C ARG A 120 -4.73 15.20 0.37
N HIS A 121 -5.91 15.37 0.95
CA HIS A 121 -6.09 16.00 2.27
C HIS A 121 -6.17 14.99 3.42
N GLU A 122 -6.19 13.68 3.15
CA GLU A 122 -6.31 12.65 4.19
C GLU A 122 -4.96 12.09 4.68
N PHE A 123 -3.83 12.48 4.07
CA PHE A 123 -2.53 11.81 4.29
C PHE A 123 -1.34 12.73 4.59
N ASP A 124 -1.59 13.98 4.99
CA ASP A 124 -0.55 14.86 5.58
C ASP A 124 -0.25 14.45 7.04
N THR A 125 0.01 13.16 7.26
CA THR A 125 0.32 12.57 8.58
C THR A 125 1.65 11.81 8.59
N ARG A 126 2.41 11.84 7.47
CA ARG A 126 3.78 11.28 7.41
C ARG A 126 4.88 12.26 7.84
N ASN A 127 4.50 13.44 8.30
CA ASN A 127 5.38 14.35 9.02
C ASN A 127 5.02 14.30 10.50
N TYR A 128 5.53 13.34 11.27
CA TYR A 128 5.87 13.51 12.70
C TYR A 128 6.71 12.33 13.18
#